data_AF-A0A1G2KXD4-F1
#
_entry.id   AF-A0A1G2KXD4-F1
#
_cell.length_a   1.000
_cell.length_b   1.000
_cell.length_c   1.000
_cell.angle_alpha   90.00
_cell.angle_beta   90.00
_cell.angle_gamma   90.00
#
_symmetry.space_group_name_H-M   'P 1'
#
loop_
_entity.id
_entity.type
_entity.pdbx_description
1 polymer ?
#
loop_
_entity_poly.entity_id
_entity_poly.type
_entity_poly.pdbx_seq_one_letter_code
_entity_poly.pdbx_strand_id
1 'polypeptide(L)'
;MVLAGAAAFLPLAVFGAGSFNRDLYYGMRGDADVARLQDFLRGRGYFNAPESTGNFFGLTRGAVQQLQSAYNISPVSGYFGPLTRAVANKLSALTPAAIPPAGTASIVSLLPPAGASPYRGKIEMSSIRGRESTADKEQVTLRNTSSVETINVTGFRIENSAGGSVDIPKAFELPGLAGTAMDPIRLRPEDQVVITFGTQERRMNFRENLCTGYFDQTSKFSPSLAHRCPRPDVKEYPSLSDACIKQLQNASSCRIPKLEMFTDSACADFAQAHFNYAGCVKDYREKANFYGTRWLVWLQRDGDFFRNTIERVTLKDQAGKTVDEFEY
;
A
#
# COMPACT_ATOMS: atom_id res chain seq x y z
N MET A 1 8.46 -5.12 -57.99
CA MET A 1 7.05 -4.71 -57.86
C MET A 1 6.51 -5.27 -56.55
N VAL A 2 6.62 -4.50 -55.46
CA VAL A 2 5.92 -4.78 -54.20
C VAL A 2 5.41 -3.43 -53.71
N LEU A 3 4.08 -3.30 -53.72
CA LEU A 3 3.33 -2.08 -53.40
C LEU A 3 3.40 -1.80 -51.90
N ALA A 4 3.65 -0.55 -51.54
CA ALA A 4 3.53 -0.04 -50.18
C ALA A 4 2.05 -0.09 -49.75
N GLY A 5 1.76 -0.85 -48.68
CA GLY A 5 0.44 -0.86 -48.05
C GLY A 5 0.24 0.39 -47.21
N ALA A 6 -0.66 1.27 -47.64
CA ALA A 6 -1.13 2.39 -46.83
C ALA A 6 -1.96 1.84 -45.64
N ALA A 7 -1.49 2.09 -44.42
CA ALA A 7 -2.28 1.84 -43.22
C ALA A 7 -3.44 2.85 -43.19
N ALA A 8 -4.67 2.35 -43.43
CA ALA A 8 -5.88 3.11 -43.23
C ALA A 8 -6.04 3.39 -41.72
N PHE A 9 -5.75 4.63 -41.31
CA PHE A 9 -6.17 5.14 -40.01
C PHE A 9 -7.69 5.19 -40.00
N LEU A 10 -8.32 4.26 -39.29
CA LEU A 10 -9.74 4.36 -38.94
C LEU A 10 -9.93 5.66 -38.13
N PRO A 11 -10.88 6.53 -38.50
CA PRO A 11 -11.16 7.70 -37.69
C PRO A 11 -11.71 7.22 -36.35
N LEU A 12 -11.08 7.64 -35.24
CA LEU A 12 -11.73 7.54 -33.93
C LEU A 12 -13.07 8.25 -34.05
N ALA A 13 -14.16 7.51 -33.82
CA ALA A 13 -15.49 8.07 -33.75
C ALA A 13 -15.50 9.21 -32.72
N VAL A 14 -15.79 10.41 -33.19
CA VAL A 14 -16.04 11.59 -32.36
C VAL A 14 -17.41 11.36 -31.71
N PHE A 15 -17.41 10.76 -30.52
CA PHE A 15 -18.64 10.61 -29.73
C PHE A 15 -19.01 11.96 -29.11
N GLY A 16 -20.25 12.39 -29.36
CA GLY A 16 -20.73 13.74 -29.09
C GLY A 16 -20.51 14.22 -27.66
N ALA A 17 -20.06 15.46 -27.55
CA ALA A 17 -19.96 16.26 -26.33
C ALA A 17 -21.36 16.57 -25.78
N GLY A 18 -22.01 15.57 -25.17
CA GLY A 18 -23.28 15.74 -24.46
C GLY A 18 -23.05 15.98 -22.97
N SER A 19 -23.71 16.99 -22.39
CA SER A 19 -23.75 17.20 -20.95
C SER A 19 -24.42 16.01 -20.22
N PHE A 20 -23.88 15.64 -19.06
CA PHE A 20 -24.52 14.72 -18.12
C PHE A 20 -25.68 15.41 -17.41
N ASN A 21 -26.91 15.04 -17.79
CA ASN A 21 -28.14 15.69 -17.32
C ASN A 21 -28.89 14.90 -16.24
N ARG A 22 -28.45 13.68 -15.91
CA ARG A 22 -29.06 12.85 -14.86
C ARG A 22 -28.01 12.18 -13.98
N ASP A 23 -28.45 11.80 -12.79
CA ASP A 23 -27.61 11.08 -11.84
C ASP A 23 -27.37 9.64 -12.30
N LEU A 24 -26.14 9.16 -12.09
CA LEU A 24 -25.73 7.80 -12.38
C LEU A 24 -25.21 7.15 -11.09
N TYR A 25 -25.59 5.89 -10.86
CA TYR A 25 -25.34 5.23 -9.58
C TYR A 25 -25.13 3.74 -9.70
N TYR A 26 -24.58 3.18 -8.63
CA TYR A 26 -24.26 1.76 -8.54
C TYR A 26 -25.48 0.88 -8.82
N GLY A 27 -25.29 -0.14 -9.66
CA GLY A 27 -26.32 -1.11 -10.03
C GLY A 27 -26.95 -0.90 -11.41
N MET A 28 -26.71 0.25 -12.06
CA MET A 28 -27.11 0.48 -13.46
C MET A 28 -26.41 -0.50 -14.40
N ARG A 29 -27.13 -1.00 -15.41
CA ARG A 29 -26.63 -2.00 -16.38
C ARG A 29 -26.91 -1.56 -17.81
N GLY A 30 -25.93 -1.77 -18.71
CA GLY A 30 -26.06 -1.50 -20.15
C GLY A 30 -26.51 -0.07 -20.50
N ASP A 31 -26.21 0.89 -19.63
CA ASP A 31 -26.72 2.25 -19.73
C ASP A 31 -25.77 3.13 -20.56
N ALA A 32 -26.31 3.83 -21.56
CA ALA A 32 -25.52 4.64 -22.49
C ALA A 32 -24.85 5.86 -21.82
N ASP A 33 -25.45 6.43 -20.76
CA ASP A 33 -24.84 7.56 -20.04
C ASP A 33 -23.74 7.07 -19.10
N VAL A 34 -23.89 5.86 -18.57
CA VAL A 34 -22.82 5.18 -17.82
C VAL A 34 -21.64 4.86 -18.73
N ALA A 35 -21.89 4.40 -19.97
CA ALA A 35 -20.81 4.18 -20.93
C ALA A 35 -20.06 5.49 -21.26
N ARG A 36 -20.79 6.59 -21.46
CA ARG A 36 -20.17 7.91 -21.64
C ARG A 36 -19.40 8.38 -20.40
N LEU A 37 -19.91 8.11 -19.20
CA LEU A 37 -19.20 8.40 -17.96
C LEU A 37 -17.89 7.60 -17.87
N GLN A 38 -17.92 6.32 -18.23
CA GLN A 38 -16.74 5.46 -18.26
C GLN A 38 -15.69 5.96 -19.25
N ASP A 39 -16.10 6.39 -20.44
CA ASP A 39 -15.20 7.02 -21.42
C ASP A 39 -14.62 8.34 -20.90
N PHE A 40 -15.47 9.19 -20.31
CA PHE A 40 -15.06 10.45 -19.70
C PHE A 40 -14.01 10.25 -18.59
N LEU A 41 -14.21 9.25 -17.74
CA LEU A 41 -13.30 8.88 -16.66
C LEU A 41 -12.01 8.23 -17.19
N ARG A 42 -12.09 7.39 -18.23
CA ARG A 42 -10.94 6.75 -18.87
C ARG A 42 -10.02 7.78 -19.52
N GLY A 43 -10.59 8.73 -20.25
CA GLY A 43 -9.83 9.83 -20.87
C GLY A 43 -9.09 10.71 -19.85
N ARG A 44 -9.41 10.57 -18.56
CA ARG A 44 -8.77 11.28 -17.43
C ARG A 44 -7.95 10.36 -16.52
N GLY A 45 -7.80 9.08 -16.89
CA GLY A 45 -7.00 8.10 -16.15
C GLY A 45 -7.66 7.52 -14.90
N TYR A 46 -8.94 7.82 -14.63
CA TYR A 46 -9.65 7.30 -13.45
C TYR A 46 -10.30 5.92 -13.69
N PHE A 47 -10.50 5.51 -14.95
CA PHE A 47 -11.18 4.27 -15.31
C PHE A 47 -10.31 3.40 -16.23
N ASN A 48 -9.82 2.28 -15.71
CA ASN A 48 -8.83 1.42 -16.40
C ASN A 48 -9.44 0.12 -16.96
N ALA A 49 -10.76 0.04 -17.12
CA ALA A 49 -11.37 -1.11 -17.79
C ALA A 49 -11.20 -0.98 -19.32
N PRO A 50 -10.99 -2.11 -20.03
CA PRO A 50 -10.71 -2.11 -21.46
C PRO A 50 -11.87 -1.54 -22.29
N GLU A 51 -13.10 -1.66 -21.78
CA GLU A 51 -14.31 -1.26 -22.49
C GLU A 51 -15.29 -0.49 -21.58
N SER A 52 -16.09 0.38 -22.19
CA SER A 52 -17.20 1.08 -21.54
C SER A 52 -18.48 0.28 -21.73
N THR A 53 -18.72 -0.64 -20.81
CA THR A 53 -19.84 -1.60 -20.89
C THR A 53 -21.21 -0.99 -20.54
N GLY A 54 -21.25 0.26 -20.06
CA GLY A 54 -22.48 0.87 -19.55
C GLY A 54 -22.94 0.32 -18.20
N ASN A 55 -22.11 -0.50 -17.53
CA ASN A 55 -22.40 -1.06 -16.22
C ASN A 55 -21.76 -0.24 -15.10
N PHE A 56 -22.56 0.24 -14.16
CA PHE A 56 -22.09 1.00 -13.01
C PHE A 56 -21.90 0.08 -11.80
N PHE A 57 -20.75 -0.61 -11.73
CA PHE A 57 -20.38 -1.47 -10.58
C PHE A 57 -19.13 -0.94 -9.86
N GLY A 58 -18.41 -1.81 -9.16
CA GLY A 58 -17.27 -1.44 -8.32
C GLY A 58 -16.19 -0.62 -9.03
N LEU A 59 -15.84 -0.97 -10.28
CA LEU A 59 -14.83 -0.23 -11.05
C LEU A 59 -15.30 1.20 -11.39
N THR A 60 -16.52 1.35 -11.91
CA THR A 60 -17.09 2.66 -12.25
C THR A 60 -17.28 3.51 -10.99
N ARG A 61 -17.74 2.91 -9.89
CA ARG A 61 -17.88 3.59 -8.60
C ARG A 61 -16.54 4.07 -8.07
N GLY A 62 -15.51 3.22 -8.08
CA GLY A 62 -14.16 3.59 -7.67
C GLY A 62 -13.58 4.71 -8.53
N ALA A 63 -13.82 4.69 -9.85
CA ALA A 63 -13.42 5.76 -10.75
C ALA A 63 -14.14 7.09 -10.46
N VAL A 64 -15.43 7.05 -10.12
CA VAL A 64 -16.17 8.23 -9.67
C VAL A 64 -15.66 8.75 -8.32
N GLN A 65 -15.29 7.86 -7.39
CA GLN A 65 -14.67 8.26 -6.12
C GLN A 65 -13.34 8.95 -6.36
N GLN A 66 -12.51 8.44 -7.27
CA GLN A 66 -11.26 9.10 -7.64
C GLN A 66 -11.49 10.49 -8.23
N LEU A 67 -12.48 10.65 -9.12
CA LEU A 67 -12.87 11.97 -9.64
C LEU A 67 -13.36 12.89 -8.50
N GLN A 68 -14.21 12.38 -7.60
CA GLN A 68 -14.72 13.15 -6.46
C GLN A 68 -13.59 13.62 -5.55
N SER A 69 -12.67 12.73 -5.18
CA SER A 69 -11.49 13.06 -4.40
C SER A 69 -10.59 14.07 -5.12
N ALA A 70 -10.40 13.91 -6.44
CA ALA A 70 -9.54 14.80 -7.23
C ALA A 70 -10.08 16.25 -7.32
N TYR A 71 -11.41 16.41 -7.24
CA TYR A 71 -12.07 17.72 -7.33
C TYR A 71 -12.73 18.16 -6.01
N ASN A 72 -12.32 17.59 -4.88
CA ASN A 72 -12.79 17.93 -3.52
C ASN A 72 -14.33 17.87 -3.36
N ILE A 73 -14.98 16.92 -4.02
CA ILE A 73 -16.42 16.67 -3.87
C ILE A 73 -16.66 15.78 -2.65
N SER A 74 -17.37 16.30 -1.65
CA SER A 74 -17.73 15.58 -0.42
C SER A 74 -19.24 15.32 -0.34
N PRO A 75 -19.69 14.14 0.12
CA PRO A 75 -18.87 12.97 0.45
C PRO A 75 -18.36 12.21 -0.79
N VAL A 76 -17.19 11.56 -0.66
CA VAL A 76 -16.60 10.69 -1.71
C VAL A 76 -17.33 9.33 -1.78
N SER A 77 -18.62 9.40 -2.10
CA SER A 77 -19.56 8.27 -2.05
C SER A 77 -19.45 7.33 -3.26
N GLY A 78 -18.92 7.82 -4.38
CA GLY A 78 -18.96 7.18 -5.69
C GLY A 78 -20.29 7.35 -6.43
N TYR A 79 -21.20 8.16 -5.89
CA TYR A 79 -22.45 8.56 -6.54
C TYR A 79 -22.19 9.67 -7.56
N PHE A 80 -22.56 9.47 -8.83
CA PHE A 80 -22.42 10.50 -9.86
C PHE A 80 -23.63 11.46 -9.82
N GLY A 81 -23.74 12.18 -8.71
CA GLY A 81 -24.81 13.10 -8.37
C GLY A 81 -24.63 14.52 -8.92
N PRO A 82 -25.48 15.49 -8.51
CA PRO A 82 -25.46 16.86 -9.05
C PRO A 82 -24.10 17.56 -8.96
N LEU A 83 -23.38 17.41 -7.84
CA LEU A 83 -22.05 18.00 -7.66
C LEU A 83 -21.01 17.39 -8.62
N THR A 84 -20.99 16.06 -8.72
CA THR A 84 -20.06 15.35 -9.62
C THR A 84 -20.37 15.63 -11.09
N ARG A 85 -21.66 15.70 -11.45
CA ARG A 85 -22.11 16.09 -12.81
C ARG A 85 -21.71 17.50 -13.16
N ALA A 86 -21.86 18.45 -12.23
CA ALA A 86 -21.48 19.85 -12.48
C ALA A 86 -19.99 19.95 -12.82
N VAL A 87 -19.14 19.23 -12.07
CA VAL A 87 -17.70 19.13 -12.37
C VAL A 87 -17.47 18.46 -13.72
N ALA A 88 -18.09 17.30 -13.98
CA ALA A 88 -17.90 16.58 -15.23
C ALA A 88 -18.34 17.40 -16.47
N ASN A 89 -19.46 18.09 -16.40
CA ASN A 89 -19.96 18.95 -17.48
C ASN A 89 -19.04 20.15 -17.72
N LYS A 90 -18.53 20.77 -16.65
CA LYS A 90 -17.52 21.83 -16.77
C LYS A 90 -16.26 21.29 -17.45
N LEU A 91 -15.82 20.08 -17.11
CA LEU A 91 -14.64 19.46 -17.70
C LEU A 91 -14.84 19.02 -19.16
N SER A 92 -16.05 18.63 -19.55
CA SER A 92 -16.40 18.28 -20.94
C SER A 92 -16.56 19.51 -21.84
N ALA A 93 -16.90 20.67 -21.27
CA ALA A 93 -17.00 21.93 -22.01
C ALA A 93 -15.64 22.55 -22.36
N LEU A 94 -14.55 22.08 -21.75
CA LEU A 94 -13.19 22.64 -21.90
C LEU A 94 -12.34 21.94 -22.98
N THR A 95 -12.90 20.99 -23.74
CA THR A 95 -12.21 20.41 -24.90
C THR A 95 -12.13 21.42 -26.06
N PRO A 96 -10.94 21.79 -26.59
CA PRO A 96 -10.85 22.79 -27.64
C PRO A 96 -11.40 22.25 -28.97
N ALA A 97 -12.47 22.86 -29.47
CA ALA A 97 -12.74 22.89 -30.90
C ALA A 97 -11.72 23.83 -31.57
N ALA A 98 -11.09 23.35 -32.65
CA ALA A 98 -10.39 24.06 -33.72
C ALA A 98 -9.60 25.36 -33.37
N ILE A 99 -8.28 25.28 -33.54
CA ILE A 99 -7.30 26.38 -33.39
C ILE A 99 -7.47 27.46 -34.48
N PRO A 100 -7.47 28.76 -34.11
CA PRO A 100 -6.73 29.80 -34.84
C PRO A 100 -5.65 30.45 -33.94
N PRO A 101 -4.58 31.07 -34.51
CA PRO A 101 -3.37 31.36 -33.76
C PRO A 101 -3.40 32.69 -32.99
N ALA A 102 -2.63 32.69 -31.91
CA ALA A 102 -2.05 33.83 -31.20
C ALA A 102 -3.02 34.82 -30.53
N GLY A 103 -3.28 34.58 -29.25
CA GLY A 103 -3.85 35.57 -28.32
C GLY A 103 -3.82 35.02 -26.90
N THR A 104 -2.98 35.62 -26.06
CA THR A 104 -2.75 35.34 -24.64
C THR A 104 -4.04 35.09 -23.83
N ALA A 105 -4.20 33.87 -23.28
CA ALA A 105 -4.81 33.59 -21.96
C ALA A 105 -4.77 32.08 -21.59
N SER A 106 -4.15 31.79 -20.44
CA SER A 106 -4.47 30.71 -19.49
C SER A 106 -4.61 29.26 -19.96
N ILE A 107 -3.46 28.57 -20.09
CA ILE A 107 -3.35 27.10 -20.07
C ILE A 107 -2.84 26.56 -18.71
N VAL A 108 -3.40 27.03 -17.58
CA VAL A 108 -2.92 26.61 -16.23
C VAL A 108 -3.93 25.73 -15.48
N SER A 109 -5.15 25.51 -16.00
CA SER A 109 -6.23 24.95 -15.19
C SER A 109 -6.62 23.50 -15.50
N LEU A 110 -5.67 22.60 -15.81
CA LEU A 110 -5.92 21.16 -16.03
C LEU A 110 -4.94 20.20 -15.34
N LEU A 111 -4.04 20.70 -14.50
CA LEU A 111 -3.30 19.88 -13.53
C LEU A 111 -4.15 19.72 -12.25
N PRO A 112 -3.96 18.66 -11.44
CA PRO A 112 -4.37 18.70 -10.04
C PRO A 112 -3.94 20.06 -9.47
N PRO A 113 -4.75 20.73 -8.63
CA PRO A 113 -4.41 22.07 -8.14
C PRO A 113 -2.94 22.05 -7.72
N ALA A 114 -2.14 22.95 -8.29
CA ALA A 114 -0.70 22.95 -8.10
C ALA A 114 -0.41 22.92 -6.58
N GLY A 115 -0.07 21.73 -6.06
CA GLY A 115 -0.08 21.48 -4.61
C GLY A 115 -0.60 20.11 -4.17
N ALA A 116 -1.43 19.41 -4.96
CA ALA A 116 -1.90 18.06 -4.58
C ALA A 116 -0.83 16.98 -4.81
N SER A 117 -0.65 16.08 -3.83
CA SER A 117 0.29 14.96 -3.94
C SER A 117 -0.20 13.92 -4.98
N PRO A 118 0.68 13.36 -5.82
CA PRO A 118 0.32 12.28 -6.74
C PRO A 118 -0.06 10.95 -6.04
N TYR A 119 0.21 10.86 -4.73
CA TYR A 119 -0.10 9.68 -3.91
C TYR A 119 -1.45 9.82 -3.19
N ARG A 120 -2.11 10.98 -3.28
CA ARG A 120 -3.43 11.20 -2.68
C ARG A 120 -4.44 10.21 -3.25
N GLY A 121 -5.13 9.48 -2.39
CA GLY A 121 -6.06 8.42 -2.76
C GLY A 121 -5.41 7.10 -3.18
N LYS A 122 -4.07 6.99 -3.14
CA LYS A 122 -3.32 5.75 -3.36
C LYS A 122 -2.63 5.25 -2.09
N ILE A 123 -2.20 6.19 -1.23
CA ILE A 123 -1.73 5.91 0.13
C ILE A 123 -2.72 6.56 1.09
N GLU A 124 -3.17 5.80 2.08
CA GLU A 124 -4.08 6.27 3.14
C GLU A 124 -3.53 5.93 4.52
N MET A 125 -3.87 6.74 5.52
CA MET A 125 -3.72 6.43 6.94
C MET A 125 -4.89 5.54 7.38
N SER A 126 -4.77 4.23 7.14
CA SER A 126 -5.85 3.27 7.40
C SER A 126 -6.15 3.06 8.90
N SER A 127 -5.22 3.41 9.80
CA SER A 127 -5.42 3.36 11.25
C SER A 127 -4.48 4.30 11.98
N ILE A 128 -4.98 5.01 12.99
CA ILE A 128 -4.18 5.86 13.89
C ILE A 128 -4.54 5.52 15.34
N ARG A 129 -3.52 5.22 16.15
CA ARG A 129 -3.60 4.99 17.60
C ARG A 129 -2.89 6.11 18.34
N GLY A 130 -3.31 7.36 18.13
CA GLY A 130 -2.67 8.54 18.73
C GLY A 130 -3.17 8.94 20.12
N ARG A 131 -4.14 8.21 20.68
CA ARG A 131 -4.68 8.46 22.05
C ARG A 131 -4.06 7.54 23.11
N GLU A 132 -2.98 6.86 22.76
CA GLU A 132 -2.34 5.89 23.63
C GLU A 132 -1.48 6.62 24.66
N SER A 133 -1.43 6.11 25.89
CA SER A 133 -0.75 6.77 27.01
C SER A 133 0.79 6.72 26.95
N THR A 134 1.35 6.12 25.90
CA THR A 134 2.79 5.87 25.74
C THR A 134 3.14 5.80 24.26
N ALA A 135 4.24 6.46 23.87
CA ALA A 135 4.85 6.40 22.53
C ALA A 135 4.94 4.99 21.91
N ASP A 136 5.24 3.96 22.72
CA ASP A 136 5.41 2.57 22.24
C ASP A 136 4.11 1.91 21.74
N LYS A 137 2.98 2.58 21.99
CA LYS A 137 1.65 2.19 21.54
C LYS A 137 1.08 3.17 20.51
N GLU A 138 1.66 4.37 20.40
CA GLU A 138 1.31 5.30 19.35
C GLU A 138 1.71 4.76 17.98
N GLN A 139 0.71 4.59 17.12
CA GLN A 139 0.89 3.96 15.82
C GLN A 139 0.14 4.70 14.73
N VAL A 140 0.77 4.81 13.57
CA VAL A 140 0.12 5.16 12.30
C VAL A 140 0.33 4.00 11.34
N THR A 141 -0.76 3.48 10.78
CA THR A 141 -0.70 2.48 9.72
C THR A 141 -1.01 3.15 8.40
N LEU A 142 -0.06 3.06 7.47
CA LEU A 142 -0.28 3.46 6.08
C LEU A 142 -0.58 2.24 5.24
N ARG A 143 -1.54 2.35 4.34
CA ARG A 143 -1.92 1.30 3.39
C ARG A 143 -1.80 1.80 1.97
N ASN A 144 -1.28 0.95 1.09
CA ASN A 144 -1.39 1.16 -0.35
C ASN A 144 -2.72 0.61 -0.87
N THR A 145 -3.60 1.51 -1.31
CA THR A 145 -4.92 1.21 -1.88
C THR A 145 -4.90 1.14 -3.41
N SER A 146 -3.76 1.42 -4.04
CA SER A 146 -3.57 1.19 -5.47
C SER A 146 -3.62 -0.30 -5.76
N SER A 147 -4.38 -0.70 -6.77
CA SER A 147 -4.50 -2.10 -7.19
C SER A 147 -3.33 -2.58 -8.06
N VAL A 148 -2.47 -1.67 -8.53
CA VAL A 148 -1.43 -1.97 -9.53
C VAL A 148 -0.07 -1.35 -9.21
N GLU A 149 -0.04 -0.23 -8.48
CA GLU A 149 1.18 0.55 -8.31
C GLU A 149 1.90 0.15 -7.03
N THR A 150 3.22 -0.06 -7.12
CA THR A 150 4.08 -0.16 -5.94
C THR A 150 4.61 1.23 -5.61
N ILE A 151 4.39 1.69 -4.38
CA ILE A 151 4.67 3.07 -3.97
C ILE A 151 5.78 3.09 -2.92
N ASN A 152 6.81 3.90 -3.17
CA ASN A 152 7.87 4.15 -2.19
C ASN A 152 7.38 5.21 -1.20
N VAL A 153 7.31 4.84 0.09
CA VAL A 153 6.87 5.73 1.17
C VAL A 153 8.01 6.21 2.07
N THR A 154 9.24 5.75 1.85
CA THR A 154 10.40 6.27 2.59
C THR A 154 10.58 7.76 2.31
N GLY A 155 10.76 8.54 3.36
CA GLY A 155 10.87 10.00 3.31
C GLY A 155 9.52 10.72 3.19
N PHE A 156 8.39 10.02 3.17
CA PHE A 156 7.12 10.67 3.48
C PHE A 156 7.16 11.13 4.94
N ARG A 157 6.42 12.20 5.22
CA ARG A 157 6.48 12.90 6.50
C ARG A 157 5.14 12.85 7.21
N ILE A 158 5.17 12.51 8.49
CA ILE A 158 4.01 12.55 9.37
C ILE A 158 4.15 13.79 10.24
N GLU A 159 3.14 14.66 10.21
CA GLU A 159 3.08 15.90 10.98
C GLU A 159 1.90 15.87 11.95
N ASN A 160 2.06 16.51 13.11
CA ASN A 160 0.99 16.74 14.09
C ASN A 160 0.60 18.23 14.14
N SER A 161 -0.49 18.54 14.85
CA SER A 161 -0.98 19.92 15.02
C SER A 161 -0.07 20.83 15.85
N ALA A 162 0.83 20.25 16.66
CA ALA A 162 1.79 20.98 17.49
C ALA A 162 3.08 21.37 16.73
N GLY A 163 3.18 21.06 15.44
CA GLY A 163 4.37 21.32 14.60
C GLY A 163 5.46 20.24 14.70
N GLY A 164 5.18 19.14 15.40
CA GLY A 164 6.01 17.94 15.40
C GLY A 164 5.99 17.27 14.03
N SER A 165 7.15 16.76 13.61
CA SER A 165 7.34 16.19 12.29
C SER A 165 8.33 15.03 12.32
N VAL A 166 8.04 13.97 11.58
CA VAL A 166 8.95 12.83 11.42
C VAL A 166 8.89 12.25 10.02
N ASP A 167 10.05 11.90 9.46
CA ASP A 167 10.16 11.25 8.16
C ASP A 167 10.18 9.73 8.33
N ILE A 168 9.50 9.01 7.42
CA ILE A 168 9.51 7.55 7.39
C ILE A 168 10.91 7.06 6.97
N PRO A 169 11.60 6.26 7.81
CA PRO A 169 12.96 5.82 7.51
C PRO A 169 13.00 4.72 6.45
N LYS A 170 14.21 4.23 6.17
CA LYS A 170 14.44 2.98 5.44
C LYS A 170 14.17 1.77 6.36
N ALA A 171 14.11 0.58 5.77
CA ALA A 171 13.95 -0.68 6.51
C ALA A 171 14.64 -1.83 5.78
N PHE A 172 14.88 -2.94 6.48
CA PHE A 172 15.36 -4.17 5.86
C PHE A 172 14.21 -4.91 5.18
N GLU A 173 14.30 -5.13 3.87
CA GLU A 173 13.38 -6.06 3.19
C GLU A 173 13.60 -7.49 3.73
N LEU A 174 14.86 -7.87 3.97
CA LEU A 174 15.25 -9.13 4.60
C LEU A 174 16.14 -8.87 5.83
N PRO A 175 15.58 -8.88 7.05
CA PRO A 175 16.33 -8.57 8.27
C PRO A 175 17.26 -9.70 8.71
N GLY A 176 18.16 -9.41 9.66
CA GLY A 176 18.84 -10.43 10.46
C GLY A 176 19.91 -11.27 9.75
N LEU A 177 20.31 -10.93 8.52
CA LEU A 177 21.44 -11.55 7.81
C LEU A 177 22.63 -10.57 7.75
N ALA A 178 23.84 -11.11 7.80
CA ALA A 178 25.05 -10.30 7.70
C ALA A 178 25.16 -9.66 6.32
N GLY A 179 25.54 -8.37 6.27
CA GLY A 179 25.76 -7.64 5.02
C GLY A 179 24.51 -7.17 4.29
N THR A 180 23.30 -7.37 4.85
CA THR A 180 22.10 -6.75 4.28
C THR A 180 22.07 -5.26 4.63
N ALA A 181 21.61 -4.45 3.68
CA ALA A 181 21.45 -3.01 3.86
C ALA A 181 19.96 -2.65 4.05
N MET A 182 19.70 -1.47 4.59
CA MET A 182 18.35 -0.92 4.64
C MET A 182 17.99 -0.30 3.29
N ASP A 183 16.83 -0.68 2.78
CA ASP A 183 16.28 -0.23 1.51
C ASP A 183 15.07 0.69 1.72
N PRO A 184 14.67 1.47 0.69
CA PRO A 184 13.41 2.19 0.73
C PRO A 184 12.21 1.25 0.93
N ILE A 185 11.27 1.65 1.78
CA ILE A 185 10.02 0.95 2.03
C ILE A 185 9.12 1.12 0.81
N ARG A 186 8.93 0.03 0.07
CA ARG A 186 8.07 -0.03 -1.12
C ARG A 186 6.82 -0.83 -0.78
N LEU A 187 5.68 -0.15 -0.70
CA LEU A 187 4.39 -0.77 -0.49
C LEU A 187 3.86 -1.26 -1.83
N ARG A 188 3.80 -2.58 -2.02
CA ARG A 188 3.06 -3.20 -3.13
C ARG A 188 1.55 -2.96 -2.95
N PRO A 189 0.71 -3.21 -3.97
CA PRO A 189 -0.74 -3.26 -3.77
C PRO A 189 -1.10 -4.07 -2.52
N GLU A 190 -1.96 -3.51 -1.66
CA GLU A 190 -2.39 -4.11 -0.39
C GLU A 190 -1.33 -4.21 0.72
N ASP A 191 -0.07 -3.86 0.46
CA ASP A 191 0.94 -3.75 1.51
C ASP A 191 0.60 -2.59 2.46
N GLN A 192 1.03 -2.76 3.70
CA GLN A 192 0.91 -1.76 4.76
C GLN A 192 2.25 -1.57 5.48
N VAL A 193 2.46 -0.37 6.00
CA VAL A 193 3.52 -0.08 6.98
C VAL A 193 2.89 0.38 8.27
N VAL A 194 3.26 -0.26 9.37
CA VAL A 194 2.91 0.17 10.72
C VAL A 194 4.10 0.93 11.28
N ILE A 195 3.91 2.23 11.51
CA ILE A 195 4.89 3.11 12.14
C ILE A 195 4.52 3.25 13.60
N THR A 196 5.32 2.68 14.49
CA THR A 196 5.28 2.89 15.93
C THR A 196 6.23 4.02 16.30
N PHE A 197 5.76 4.99 17.08
CA PHE A 197 6.57 6.17 17.42
C PHE A 197 7.62 5.88 18.48
N GLY A 198 7.28 5.00 19.43
CA GLY A 198 8.17 4.61 20.52
C GLY A 198 9.33 3.71 20.12
N THR A 199 9.89 3.05 21.13
CA THR A 199 11.15 2.32 21.03
C THR A 199 10.96 0.84 20.72
N GLN A 200 12.00 0.23 20.17
CA GLN A 200 12.10 -1.23 20.03
C GLN A 200 13.53 -1.65 20.36
N GLU A 201 13.68 -2.60 21.29
CA GLU A 201 14.95 -3.12 21.80
C GLU A 201 15.93 -3.51 20.69
N ARG A 202 15.41 -4.12 19.61
CA ARG A 202 16.24 -4.53 18.47
C ARG A 202 16.68 -3.39 17.55
N ARG A 203 16.11 -2.19 17.68
CA ARG A 203 16.40 -0.98 16.89
C ARG A 203 16.44 -1.24 15.39
N MET A 204 15.52 -2.07 14.89
CA MET A 204 15.50 -2.53 13.51
C MET A 204 14.11 -2.37 12.91
N ASN A 205 14.04 -1.71 11.76
CA ASN A 205 12.83 -1.63 10.93
C ASN A 205 12.90 -2.69 9.84
N PHE A 206 11.83 -3.42 9.58
CA PHE A 206 11.86 -4.50 8.61
C PHE A 206 10.51 -4.86 8.03
N ARG A 207 10.54 -5.54 6.88
CA ARG A 207 9.39 -6.25 6.34
C ARG A 207 9.23 -7.60 7.03
N GLU A 208 8.02 -7.92 7.48
CA GLU A 208 7.73 -9.26 7.96
C GLU A 208 7.85 -10.30 6.84
N ASN A 209 8.30 -11.49 7.22
CA ASN A 209 8.34 -12.65 6.34
C ASN A 209 7.93 -13.89 7.14
N LEU A 210 7.85 -15.05 6.47
CA LEU A 210 7.48 -16.30 7.12
C LEU A 210 8.33 -16.65 8.36
N CYS A 211 9.57 -16.17 8.43
CA CYS A 211 10.52 -16.52 9.48
C CYS A 211 10.63 -15.48 10.60
N THR A 212 10.09 -14.26 10.46
CA THR A 212 10.33 -13.17 11.42
C THR A 212 9.83 -13.46 12.83
N GLY A 213 8.85 -14.37 13.00
CA GLY A 213 8.38 -14.79 14.31
C GLY A 213 9.47 -15.38 15.22
N TYR A 214 10.59 -15.86 14.66
CA TYR A 214 11.73 -16.31 15.47
C TYR A 214 12.36 -15.21 16.33
N PHE A 215 12.20 -13.93 15.96
CA PHE A 215 12.76 -12.81 16.72
C PHE A 215 12.08 -12.57 18.07
N ASP A 216 10.82 -12.98 18.22
CA ASP A 216 10.02 -12.73 19.43
C ASP A 216 10.53 -13.49 20.66
N GLN A 217 11.43 -14.46 20.45
CA GLN A 217 12.01 -15.25 21.54
C GLN A 217 13.04 -14.51 22.38
N THR A 218 13.65 -13.45 21.82
CA THR A 218 14.70 -12.68 22.50
C THR A 218 14.29 -11.24 22.75
N SER A 219 13.19 -10.77 22.15
CA SER A 219 12.77 -9.37 22.16
C SER A 219 11.27 -9.32 21.99
N LYS A 220 10.57 -8.44 22.73
CA LYS A 220 9.12 -8.28 22.60
C LYS A 220 8.79 -7.22 21.55
N PHE A 221 7.88 -7.54 20.63
CA PHE A 221 7.47 -6.62 19.58
C PHE A 221 6.08 -6.02 19.82
N SER A 222 5.99 -4.70 19.65
CA SER A 222 4.74 -3.93 19.58
C SER A 222 4.72 -3.12 18.28
N PRO A 223 3.91 -3.47 17.27
CA PRO A 223 2.92 -4.55 17.27
C PRO A 223 3.55 -5.96 17.26
N SER A 224 2.76 -6.97 17.62
CA SER A 224 3.23 -8.36 17.68
C SER A 224 3.53 -8.93 16.29
N LEU A 225 4.54 -9.81 16.25
CA LEU A 225 4.97 -10.49 15.04
C LEU A 225 4.05 -11.67 14.69
N ALA A 226 4.05 -12.05 13.43
CA ALA A 226 3.38 -13.26 12.98
C ALA A 226 4.11 -14.54 13.44
N HIS A 227 3.40 -15.42 14.15
CA HIS A 227 3.92 -16.72 14.63
C HIS A 227 3.51 -17.89 13.71
N ARG A 228 3.83 -17.79 12.42
CA ARG A 228 3.45 -18.78 11.40
C ARG A 228 4.66 -19.31 10.61
N CYS A 229 5.74 -19.61 11.32
CA CYS A 229 6.96 -20.10 10.72
C CYS A 229 6.75 -21.52 10.14
N PRO A 230 7.20 -21.75 8.89
CA PRO A 230 7.16 -23.06 8.27
C PRO A 230 8.06 -24.04 9.01
N ARG A 231 7.75 -25.33 8.92
CA ARG A 231 8.58 -26.41 9.48
C ARG A 231 9.28 -27.17 8.36
N PRO A 232 10.60 -27.44 8.48
CA PRO A 232 11.36 -28.27 7.55
C PRO A 232 10.69 -29.62 7.28
N ASP A 233 10.75 -30.10 6.04
CA ASP A 233 10.32 -31.46 5.74
C ASP A 233 11.40 -32.44 6.20
N VAL A 234 11.17 -33.04 7.36
CA VAL A 234 12.07 -34.02 7.98
C VAL A 234 12.30 -35.27 7.12
N LYS A 235 11.43 -35.54 6.13
CA LYS A 235 11.59 -36.69 5.20
C LYS A 235 12.81 -36.55 4.30
N GLU A 236 13.29 -35.33 4.09
CA GLU A 236 14.50 -35.07 3.30
C GLU A 236 15.79 -35.45 4.05
N TYR A 237 15.68 -35.86 5.33
CA TYR A 237 16.81 -36.12 6.22
C TYR A 237 16.72 -37.54 6.81
N PRO A 238 17.05 -38.59 6.02
CA PRO A 238 16.92 -39.99 6.44
C PRO A 238 17.88 -40.39 7.57
N SER A 239 18.86 -39.54 7.89
CA SER A 239 19.81 -39.75 8.99
C SER A 239 19.23 -39.42 10.38
N LEU A 240 18.04 -38.81 10.46
CA LEU A 240 17.41 -38.47 11.72
C LEU A 240 16.70 -39.68 12.34
N SER A 241 16.88 -39.88 13.64
CA SER A 241 16.16 -40.91 14.39
C SER A 241 14.68 -40.58 14.55
N ASP A 242 13.82 -41.60 14.69
CA ASP A 242 12.38 -41.41 14.94
C ASP A 242 12.09 -40.56 16.18
N ALA A 243 12.92 -40.72 17.22
CA ALA A 243 12.85 -39.92 18.44
C ALA A 243 13.12 -38.43 18.14
N CYS A 244 14.14 -38.13 17.34
CA CYS A 244 14.45 -36.79 16.89
C CYS A 244 13.29 -36.18 16.09
N ILE A 245 12.79 -36.91 15.09
CA ILE A 245 11.69 -36.46 14.23
C ILE A 245 10.47 -36.08 15.08
N LYS A 246 10.10 -36.93 16.04
CA LYS A 246 8.98 -36.68 16.96
C LYS A 246 9.19 -35.42 17.81
N GLN A 247 10.42 -35.19 18.30
CA GLN A 247 10.74 -33.97 19.06
C GLN A 247 10.62 -32.71 18.20
N LEU A 248 11.15 -32.74 16.98
CA LEU A 248 11.09 -31.61 16.04
C LEU A 248 9.65 -31.28 15.61
N GLN A 249 8.82 -32.31 15.41
CA GLN A 249 7.40 -32.14 15.06
C GLN A 249 6.57 -31.51 16.20
N ASN A 250 6.94 -31.79 17.46
CA ASN A 250 6.27 -31.24 18.64
C ASN A 250 6.69 -29.80 18.96
N ALA A 251 7.78 -29.29 18.39
CA ALA A 251 8.22 -27.92 18.62
C ALA A 251 7.18 -26.91 18.13
N SER A 252 6.85 -25.92 18.97
CA SER A 252 5.97 -24.82 18.61
C SER A 252 6.52 -24.03 17.40
N SER A 253 5.63 -23.50 16.56
CA SER A 253 6.05 -22.66 15.43
C SER A 253 6.85 -21.46 15.92
N CYS A 254 7.87 -21.06 15.14
CA CYS A 254 8.77 -19.95 15.44
C CYS A 254 9.54 -20.08 16.77
N ARG A 255 9.74 -21.29 17.28
CA ARG A 255 10.51 -21.55 18.50
C ARG A 255 11.82 -22.25 18.18
N ILE A 256 12.91 -21.76 18.77
CA ILE A 256 14.23 -22.41 18.75
C ILE A 256 14.24 -23.43 19.89
N PRO A 257 14.35 -24.74 19.61
CA PRO A 257 14.53 -25.76 20.64
C PRO A 257 15.84 -25.53 21.41
N LYS A 258 15.85 -25.80 22.73
CA LYS A 258 17.10 -25.76 23.51
C LYS A 258 17.97 -26.95 23.14
N LEU A 259 19.20 -26.73 22.71
CA LEU A 259 20.06 -27.81 22.19
C LEU A 259 20.33 -28.94 23.19
N GLU A 260 20.36 -28.62 24.49
CA GLU A 260 20.55 -29.60 25.58
C GLU A 260 19.44 -30.66 25.67
N MET A 261 18.30 -30.46 25.00
CA MET A 261 17.21 -31.44 24.98
C MET A 261 17.48 -32.60 24.02
N PHE A 262 18.48 -32.47 23.14
CA PHE A 262 18.82 -33.48 22.15
C PHE A 262 19.95 -34.35 22.67
N THR A 263 19.68 -35.65 22.82
CA THR A 263 20.72 -36.66 23.13
C THR A 263 21.41 -37.18 21.88
N ASP A 264 20.84 -36.91 20.71
CA ASP A 264 21.33 -37.28 19.39
C ASP A 264 21.99 -36.06 18.74
N SER A 265 23.30 -36.14 18.46
CA SER A 265 24.06 -35.02 17.89
C SER A 265 23.56 -34.63 16.51
N ALA A 266 23.13 -35.61 15.69
CA ALA A 266 22.57 -35.31 14.37
C ALA A 266 21.27 -34.50 14.47
N CYS A 267 20.48 -34.76 15.52
CA CYS A 267 19.27 -34.00 15.81
C CYS A 267 19.59 -32.57 16.26
N ALA A 268 20.57 -32.42 17.16
CA ALA A 268 21.01 -31.12 17.65
C ALA A 268 21.53 -30.25 16.50
N ASP A 269 22.37 -30.82 15.62
CA ASP A 269 22.92 -30.14 14.45
C ASP A 269 21.80 -29.72 13.48
N PHE A 270 20.83 -30.61 13.24
CA PHE A 270 19.68 -30.31 12.39
C PHE A 270 18.81 -29.18 12.97
N ALA A 271 18.48 -29.25 14.25
CA ALA A 271 17.72 -28.19 14.93
C ALA A 271 18.47 -26.86 14.87
N GLN A 272 19.79 -26.87 15.11
CA GLN A 272 20.62 -25.68 15.02
C GLN A 272 20.71 -25.11 13.60
N ALA A 273 20.68 -25.95 12.56
CA ALA A 273 20.76 -25.51 11.18
C ALA A 273 19.43 -24.93 10.66
N HIS A 274 18.29 -25.49 11.09
CA HIS A 274 16.99 -25.21 10.46
C HIS A 274 15.96 -24.52 11.36
N PHE A 275 15.96 -24.74 12.68
CA PHE A 275 14.93 -24.23 13.61
C PHE A 275 15.30 -22.86 14.18
N ASN A 276 15.71 -21.94 13.32
CA ASN A 276 16.02 -20.56 13.66
C ASN A 276 15.73 -19.64 12.46
N TYR A 277 15.90 -18.34 12.63
CA TYR A 277 15.65 -17.38 11.56
C TYR A 277 16.49 -17.63 10.30
N ALA A 278 17.81 -17.76 10.44
CA ALA A 278 18.71 -17.94 9.30
C ALA A 278 18.45 -19.24 8.54
N GLY A 279 18.21 -20.33 9.27
CA GLY A 279 17.80 -21.63 8.71
C GLY A 279 16.48 -21.54 7.95
N CYS A 280 15.45 -20.97 8.58
CA CYS A 280 14.15 -20.78 7.92
C CYS A 280 14.26 -19.93 6.65
N VAL A 281 15.05 -18.85 6.66
CA VAL A 281 15.27 -18.03 5.45
C VAL A 281 16.00 -18.84 4.38
N LYS A 282 17.03 -19.61 4.76
CA LYS A 282 17.76 -20.47 3.83
C LYS A 282 16.82 -21.45 3.11
N ASP A 283 15.88 -22.04 3.84
CA ASP A 283 14.99 -23.10 3.35
C ASP A 283 13.76 -22.56 2.58
N TYR A 284 13.28 -21.36 2.94
CA TYR A 284 11.96 -20.90 2.48
C TYR A 284 11.95 -19.58 1.71
N ARG A 285 13.08 -18.86 1.57
CA ARG A 285 13.09 -17.52 0.92
C ARG A 285 12.56 -17.51 -0.52
N GLU A 286 12.70 -18.62 -1.23
CA GLU A 286 12.30 -18.73 -2.64
C GLU A 286 10.79 -18.99 -2.79
N LYS A 287 10.03 -19.16 -1.69
CA LYS A 287 8.58 -19.31 -1.77
C LYS A 287 7.91 -18.00 -2.19
N ALA A 288 6.94 -18.09 -3.09
CA ALA A 288 6.19 -16.93 -3.57
C ALA A 288 5.52 -16.11 -2.45
N ASN A 289 5.11 -16.77 -1.36
CA ASN A 289 4.49 -16.15 -0.18
C ASN A 289 5.48 -15.92 0.98
N PHE A 290 6.79 -15.92 0.72
CA PHE A 290 7.79 -15.74 1.77
C PHE A 290 7.68 -14.38 2.46
N TYR A 291 7.62 -13.30 1.68
CA TYR A 291 7.45 -11.95 2.21
C TYR A 291 5.97 -11.70 2.57
N GLY A 292 5.74 -11.18 3.77
CA GLY A 292 4.43 -10.72 4.20
C GLY A 292 4.07 -9.35 3.59
N THR A 293 2.84 -8.91 3.83
CA THR A 293 2.34 -7.60 3.37
C THR A 293 2.57 -6.47 4.37
N ARG A 294 3.20 -6.75 5.52
CA ARG A 294 3.36 -5.80 6.61
C ARG A 294 4.82 -5.42 6.80
N TRP A 295 5.07 -4.12 6.76
CA TRP A 295 6.30 -3.48 7.19
C TRP A 295 6.13 -2.96 8.61
N LEU A 296 7.15 -3.11 9.44
CA LEU A 296 7.17 -2.64 10.82
C LEU A 296 8.32 -1.64 10.99
N VAL A 297 7.98 -0.46 11.49
CA VAL A 297 8.89 0.66 11.70
C VAL A 297 8.74 1.18 13.12
N TRP A 298 9.87 1.40 13.81
CA TRP A 298 9.94 2.03 15.11
C TRP A 298 10.83 3.27 15.03
N LEU A 299 10.29 4.43 15.38
CA LEU A 299 10.98 5.71 15.27
C LEU A 299 11.96 5.98 16.43
N GLN A 300 11.99 5.11 17.44
CA GLN A 300 12.91 5.19 18.58
C GLN A 300 12.77 6.50 19.37
N ARG A 301 11.54 7.00 19.50
CA ARG A 301 11.27 8.22 20.27
C ARG A 301 10.94 7.90 21.70
N ASP A 302 11.40 8.78 22.59
CA ASP A 302 10.93 8.83 23.97
C ASP A 302 9.81 9.88 24.06
N GLY A 303 8.64 9.45 24.56
CA GLY A 303 7.48 10.32 24.79
C GLY A 303 6.52 10.46 23.62
N ASP A 304 5.29 10.83 23.96
CA ASP A 304 4.15 10.89 23.05
C ASP A 304 4.38 11.93 21.94
N PHE A 305 4.00 11.56 20.72
CA PHE A 305 4.05 12.42 19.55
C PHE A 305 2.70 13.08 19.27
N PHE A 306 1.58 12.41 19.58
CA PHE A 306 0.25 12.93 19.30
C PHE A 306 -0.42 13.45 20.57
N ARG A 307 -1.37 14.37 20.37
CA ARG A 307 -2.25 14.79 21.46
C ARG A 307 -3.28 13.70 21.71
N ASN A 308 -3.47 13.34 22.98
CA ASN A 308 -4.45 12.34 23.39
C ASN A 308 -5.92 12.80 23.31
N THR A 309 -6.17 14.07 22.95
CA THR A 309 -7.50 14.68 22.88
C THR A 309 -7.98 14.89 21.45
N ILE A 310 -7.67 16.06 20.88
CA ILE A 310 -7.95 16.43 19.49
C ILE A 310 -6.62 16.59 18.78
N GLU A 311 -6.46 15.87 17.68
CA GLU A 311 -5.24 15.88 16.89
C GLU A 311 -5.57 15.93 15.40
N ARG A 312 -4.74 16.65 14.66
CA ARG A 312 -4.68 16.58 13.20
C ARG A 312 -3.37 15.95 12.81
N VAL A 313 -3.46 14.77 12.19
CA VAL A 313 -2.32 14.08 11.60
C VAL A 313 -2.31 14.36 10.11
N THR A 314 -1.20 14.86 9.59
CA THR A 314 -1.02 15.14 8.16
C THR A 314 0.11 14.30 7.62
N LEU A 315 -0.18 13.52 6.57
CA LEU A 315 0.82 12.79 5.81
C LEU A 315 1.21 13.61 4.57
N LYS A 316 2.51 13.88 4.41
CA LYS A 316 3.07 14.57 3.25
C LYS A 316 4.07 13.71 2.49
N ASP A 317 4.14 13.92 1.19
CA ASP A 317 5.19 13.33 0.36
C ASP A 317 6.52 14.09 0.50
N GLN A 318 7.55 13.59 -0.18
CA GLN A 318 8.90 14.18 -0.16
C GLN A 318 8.95 15.60 -0.75
N ALA A 319 7.96 16.00 -1.55
CA ALA A 319 7.83 17.36 -2.08
C ALA A 319 7.02 18.28 -1.13
N GLY A 320 6.64 17.79 0.05
CA GLY A 320 5.87 18.53 1.04
C GLY A 320 4.38 18.64 0.72
N LYS A 321 3.87 17.89 -0.26
CA LYS A 321 2.46 17.93 -0.64
C LYS A 321 1.66 16.95 0.20
N THR A 322 0.46 17.36 0.61
CA THR A 322 -0.43 16.51 1.42
C THR A 322 -0.92 15.30 0.63
N VAL A 323 -0.60 14.13 1.15
CA VAL A 323 -1.04 12.80 0.69
C VAL A 323 -2.38 12.46 1.33
N ASP A 324 -2.47 12.59 2.65
CA ASP A 324 -3.66 12.24 3.44
C ASP A 324 -3.71 13.04 4.74
N GLU A 325 -4.91 13.19 5.31
CA GLU A 325 -5.17 13.90 6.56
C GLU A 325 -6.19 13.14 7.41
N PHE A 326 -5.94 13.07 8.71
CA PHE A 326 -6.83 12.43 9.67
C PHE A 326 -7.00 13.32 10.89
N GLU A 327 -8.23 13.44 11.37
CA GLU A 327 -8.55 14.14 12.61
C GLU A 327 -9.31 13.20 13.54
N TYR A 328 -9.00 13.25 14.83
CA TYR A 328 -9.77 12.64 15.90
C TYR A 328 -9.92 13.60 17.06
#